data_AF-A0A854NKY2-F1
#
_entry.id   AF-A0A854NKY2-F1
#
_cell.length_a   1.000
_cell.length_b   1.000
_cell.length_c   1.000
_cell.angle_alpha   90.00
_cell.angle_beta   90.00
_cell.angle_gamma   90.00
#
_symmetry.space_group_name_H-M   'P 1'
#
loop_
_entity.id
_entity.type
_entity.pdbx_description
1 polymer ?
#
loop_
_entity_poly.entity_id
_entity_poly.type
_entity_poly.pdbx_seq_one_letter_code
_entity_poly.pdbx_strand_id
1 'polypeptide(L)'
;MSAVGLVLVSHSQKLAEGLADLAAQMAGDVHIVSAGGLDDGGIGTSYDRIEAAVTEVRNGGEGVVILTDLGSATMTVEMVVDMADDPDVVFVDAPFVEAAIAAAVAAQQGGSTADVAAAARGAIASFTPPAVPASPVPEGEYSRQVIVADASGLHARPAAEIATMAADADDDVTINGTEADSALMIMGLGIAHGDTVTVAGSHADSKVIDRIANAIAAGLDK
;
A
#
# COMPACT_ATOMS: atom_id res chain seq x y z
N MET A 1 1.73 -15.58 25.61
CA MET A 1 1.00 -15.60 24.34
C MET A 1 0.04 -14.43 24.33
N SER A 2 0.11 -13.61 23.28
CA SER A 2 -0.78 -12.48 23.04
C SER A 2 -2.23 -12.94 22.87
N ALA A 3 -3.19 -12.02 22.95
CA ALA A 3 -4.60 -12.31 22.67
C ALA A 3 -4.91 -12.39 21.15
N VAL A 4 -3.94 -12.04 20.31
CA VAL A 4 -4.04 -12.00 18.85
C VAL A 4 -2.82 -12.71 18.27
N GLY A 5 -3.05 -13.64 17.35
CA GLY A 5 -2.02 -14.26 16.51
C GLY A 5 -2.09 -13.73 15.07
N LEU A 6 -1.02 -13.98 14.32
CA LEU A 6 -0.87 -13.54 12.94
C LEU A 6 -0.81 -14.72 11.97
N VAL A 7 -1.47 -14.58 10.83
CA VAL A 7 -1.34 -15.49 9.69
C VAL A 7 -0.73 -14.73 8.51
N LEU A 8 0.48 -15.13 8.11
CA LEU A 8 1.23 -14.49 7.04
C LEU A 8 1.10 -15.31 5.76
N VAL A 9 0.33 -14.79 4.80
CA VAL A 9 -0.01 -15.48 3.55
C VAL A 9 0.83 -14.93 2.40
N SER A 10 1.45 -15.81 1.63
CA SER A 10 2.24 -15.39 0.47
C SER A 10 2.27 -16.47 -0.60
N HIS A 11 2.44 -16.08 -1.87
CA HIS A 11 2.62 -17.05 -2.94
C HIS A 11 3.91 -17.87 -2.76
N SER A 12 4.88 -17.32 -2.04
CA SER A 12 6.15 -17.96 -1.70
C SER A 12 6.16 -18.43 -0.25
N GLN A 13 6.32 -19.74 -0.05
CA GLN A 13 6.55 -20.33 1.28
C GLN A 13 7.74 -19.67 1.98
N LYS A 14 8.87 -19.51 1.26
CA LYS A 14 10.10 -18.91 1.81
C LYS A 14 9.91 -17.47 2.26
N LEU A 15 9.04 -16.72 1.59
CA LEU A 15 8.76 -15.32 1.97
C LEU A 15 7.90 -15.27 3.23
N ALA A 16 6.85 -16.10 3.32
CA ALA A 16 6.01 -16.18 4.52
C ALA A 16 6.81 -16.65 5.74
N GLU A 17 7.60 -17.71 5.60
CA GLU A 17 8.46 -18.24 6.67
C GLU A 17 9.52 -17.23 7.10
N GLY A 18 10.24 -16.63 6.14
CA GLY A 18 11.27 -15.63 6.45
C GLY A 18 10.71 -14.38 7.12
N LEU A 19 9.49 -13.96 6.76
CA LEU A 19 8.81 -12.85 7.42
C LEU A 19 8.34 -13.23 8.83
N ALA A 20 7.85 -14.46 9.03
CA ALA A 20 7.50 -14.96 10.35
C ALA A 20 8.72 -14.98 11.28
N ASP A 21 9.87 -15.47 10.79
CA ASP A 21 11.14 -15.47 11.52
C ASP A 21 11.56 -14.04 11.92
N LEU A 22 11.45 -13.09 10.99
CA LEU A 22 11.78 -11.69 11.24
C LEU A 22 10.84 -11.06 12.27
N ALA A 23 9.54 -11.26 12.13
CA ALA A 23 8.53 -10.73 13.05
C ALA A 23 8.70 -11.33 14.47
N ALA A 24 9.04 -12.61 14.58
CA ALA A 24 9.31 -13.28 15.86
C ALA A 24 10.53 -12.71 16.59
N GLN A 25 11.53 -12.15 15.90
CA GLN A 25 12.64 -11.42 16.55
C GLN A 25 12.17 -10.14 17.25
N MET A 26 11.08 -9.54 16.78
CA MET A 26 10.52 -8.30 17.33
C MET A 26 9.42 -8.57 18.36
N ALA A 27 8.72 -9.70 18.24
CA ALA A 27 7.53 -10.04 19.00
C ALA A 27 7.53 -11.53 19.39
N GLY A 28 8.37 -11.90 20.35
CA GLY A 28 8.61 -13.31 20.72
C GLY A 28 7.45 -14.02 21.42
N ASP A 29 6.46 -13.29 21.95
CA ASP A 29 5.27 -13.88 22.59
C ASP A 29 4.06 -14.00 21.67
N VAL A 30 4.18 -13.53 20.42
CA VAL A 30 3.09 -13.54 19.44
C VAL A 30 3.12 -14.85 18.66
N HIS A 31 1.95 -15.49 18.57
CA HIS A 31 1.77 -16.67 17.75
C HIS A 31 1.69 -16.26 16.27
N ILE A 32 2.69 -16.63 15.47
CA ILE A 32 2.81 -16.24 14.07
C ILE A 32 2.89 -17.51 13.22
N VAL A 33 1.92 -17.69 12.32
CA VAL A 33 1.81 -18.86 11.44
C VAL A 33 1.98 -18.43 9.99
N SER A 34 2.88 -19.07 9.26
CA SER A 34 3.11 -18.83 7.84
C SER A 34 2.26 -19.75 6.98
N ALA A 35 1.55 -19.21 5.98
CA ALA A 35 0.79 -19.96 5.01
C ALA A 35 1.18 -19.53 3.59
N GLY A 36 2.25 -20.10 3.05
CA GLY A 36 2.69 -19.76 1.70
C GLY A 36 3.01 -20.93 0.79
N GLY A 37 2.89 -20.69 -0.52
CA GLY A 37 3.14 -21.69 -1.55
C GLY A 37 2.05 -22.77 -1.68
N LEU A 38 2.26 -23.64 -2.67
CA LEU A 38 1.44 -24.82 -2.92
C LEU A 38 2.01 -26.06 -2.21
N ASP A 39 1.26 -27.16 -2.21
CA ASP A 39 1.65 -28.42 -1.55
C ASP A 39 2.88 -29.09 -2.14
N ASP A 40 3.18 -28.83 -3.41
CA ASP A 40 4.40 -29.27 -4.08
C ASP A 40 5.61 -28.34 -3.86
N GLY A 41 5.44 -27.28 -3.06
CA GLY A 41 6.45 -26.24 -2.80
C GLY A 41 6.56 -25.18 -3.90
N GLY A 42 5.66 -25.20 -4.90
CA GLY A 42 5.58 -24.20 -5.95
C GLY A 42 5.06 -22.85 -5.47
N ILE A 43 5.25 -21.82 -6.31
CA ILE A 43 4.70 -20.48 -6.09
C ILE A 43 3.19 -20.50 -6.34
N GLY A 44 2.41 -20.08 -5.36
CA GLY A 44 0.95 -20.05 -5.44
C GLY A 44 0.30 -19.94 -4.05
N THR A 45 -1.03 -19.88 -4.04
CA THR A 45 -1.83 -19.74 -2.82
C THR A 45 -2.70 -20.98 -2.64
N SER A 46 -2.70 -21.57 -1.45
CA SER A 46 -3.52 -22.74 -1.10
C SER A 46 -4.55 -22.36 -0.05
N TYR A 47 -5.83 -22.57 -0.37
CA TYR A 47 -6.95 -22.39 0.57
C TYR A 47 -6.75 -23.24 1.83
N ASP A 48 -6.43 -24.54 1.65
CA ASP A 48 -6.30 -25.50 2.75
C ASP A 48 -5.18 -25.11 3.72
N ARG A 49 -4.07 -24.56 3.21
CA ARG A 49 -2.98 -24.07 4.07
C ARG A 49 -3.37 -22.84 4.89
N ILE A 50 -4.12 -21.92 4.28
CA ILE A 50 -4.58 -20.70 4.97
C ILE A 50 -5.62 -21.07 6.03
N GLU A 51 -6.59 -21.93 5.70
CA GLU A 51 -7.61 -22.40 6.63
C GLU A 51 -7.00 -23.14 7.82
N ALA A 52 -6.01 -24.00 7.57
CA ALA A 52 -5.27 -24.69 8.62
C ALA A 52 -4.52 -23.71 9.54
N ALA A 53 -3.84 -22.71 8.97
CA ALA A 53 -3.12 -21.70 9.75
C ALA A 53 -4.05 -20.83 10.60
N VAL A 54 -5.20 -20.41 10.05
CA VAL A 54 -6.22 -19.67 10.80
C VAL A 54 -6.79 -20.54 11.93
N THR A 55 -7.08 -21.80 11.64
CA THR A 55 -7.59 -22.75 12.65
C THR A 55 -6.57 -23.01 13.76
N GLU A 56 -5.28 -23.10 13.43
CA GLU A 56 -4.20 -23.26 14.40
C GLU A 56 -4.16 -22.11 15.41
N VAL A 57 -4.18 -20.86 14.92
CA VAL A 57 -4.23 -19.67 15.80
C VAL A 57 -5.52 -19.65 16.63
N ARG A 58 -6.67 -19.93 16.03
CA ARG A 58 -7.95 -19.92 16.77
C ARG A 58 -8.00 -20.97 17.88
N ASN A 59 -7.39 -22.14 17.67
CA ASN A 59 -7.32 -23.18 18.70
C ASN A 59 -6.50 -22.75 19.93
N GLY A 60 -5.64 -21.74 19.79
CA GLY A 60 -4.96 -21.08 20.92
C GLY A 60 -5.86 -20.15 21.73
N GLY A 61 -7.09 -19.88 21.27
CA GLY A 61 -8.02 -18.94 21.88
C GLY A 61 -7.75 -17.47 21.51
N GLU A 62 -7.03 -17.26 20.41
CA GLU A 62 -6.55 -15.96 19.95
C GLU A 62 -7.44 -15.42 18.82
N GLY A 63 -7.59 -14.10 18.75
CA GLY A 63 -8.05 -13.44 17.52
C GLY A 63 -6.99 -13.59 16.42
N VAL A 64 -7.39 -13.49 15.15
CA VAL A 64 -6.52 -13.73 14.00
C VAL A 64 -6.44 -12.48 13.14
N VAL A 65 -5.23 -12.00 12.89
CA VAL A 65 -4.98 -10.99 11.84
C VAL A 65 -4.24 -11.65 10.68
N ILE A 66 -4.84 -11.59 9.49
CA ILE A 66 -4.33 -12.18 8.26
C ILE A 66 -3.74 -11.07 7.37
N LEU A 67 -2.54 -11.29 6.86
CA LEU A 67 -1.83 -10.39 5.95
C LEU A 67 -1.42 -11.16 4.69
N THR A 68 -1.41 -10.49 3.54
CA THR A 68 -1.08 -11.10 2.24
C THR A 68 -0.01 -10.33 1.49
N ASP A 69 0.68 -10.99 0.55
CA ASP A 69 1.64 -10.36 -0.35
C ASP A 69 1.01 -9.62 -1.55
N LEU A 70 0.28 -10.35 -2.40
CA LEU A 70 -0.20 -9.90 -3.70
C LEU A 70 -1.67 -10.28 -3.88
N GLY A 71 -2.39 -9.52 -4.72
CA GLY A 71 -3.86 -9.57 -4.84
C GLY A 71 -4.51 -10.92 -5.12
N SER A 72 -3.85 -11.91 -5.74
CA SER A 72 -4.46 -13.24 -5.89
C SER A 72 -4.52 -14.03 -4.57
N ALA A 73 -3.65 -13.72 -3.61
CA ALA A 73 -3.74 -14.28 -2.26
C ALA A 73 -4.91 -13.67 -1.48
N THR A 74 -5.22 -12.38 -1.69
CA THR A 74 -6.32 -11.69 -0.99
C THR A 74 -7.66 -12.36 -1.26
N MET A 75 -7.95 -12.70 -2.53
CA MET A 75 -9.20 -13.40 -2.89
C MET A 75 -9.38 -14.74 -2.15
N THR A 76 -8.27 -15.46 -1.91
CA THR A 76 -8.31 -16.74 -1.18
C THR A 76 -8.54 -16.50 0.31
N VAL A 77 -7.89 -15.48 0.87
CA VAL A 77 -8.08 -15.07 2.27
C VAL A 77 -9.50 -14.57 2.53
N GLU A 78 -10.07 -13.76 1.63
CA GLU A 78 -11.47 -13.30 1.75
C GLU A 78 -12.44 -14.48 1.84
N MET A 79 -12.27 -15.52 1.01
CA MET A 79 -13.08 -16.75 1.12
C MET A 79 -12.89 -17.46 2.47
N VAL A 80 -11.67 -17.52 3.01
CA VAL A 80 -11.41 -18.12 4.33
C VAL A 80 -12.06 -17.31 5.45
N VAL A 81 -11.97 -15.98 5.41
CA VAL A 81 -12.60 -15.08 6.38
C VAL A 81 -14.12 -15.21 6.35
N ASP A 82 -14.72 -15.20 5.15
CA ASP A 82 -16.16 -15.38 4.96
C ASP A 82 -16.64 -16.73 5.51
N MET A 83 -15.85 -17.80 5.31
CA MET A 83 -16.19 -19.14 5.78
C MET A 83 -15.98 -19.31 7.29
N ALA A 84 -15.05 -18.56 7.89
CA ALA A 84 -14.82 -18.57 9.33
C ALA A 84 -16.01 -17.97 10.10
N ASP A 85 -16.73 -17.01 9.50
CA ASP A 85 -17.89 -16.28 10.07
C ASP A 85 -17.63 -15.83 11.52
N ASP A 86 -16.43 -15.30 11.77
CA ASP A 86 -15.94 -14.93 13.09
C ASP A 86 -15.39 -13.49 13.05
N PRO A 87 -15.96 -12.55 13.82
CA PRO A 87 -15.52 -11.16 13.81
C PRO A 87 -14.09 -10.96 14.33
N ASP A 88 -13.53 -11.94 15.03
CA ASP A 88 -12.15 -11.90 15.51
C ASP A 88 -11.14 -12.47 14.49
N VAL A 89 -11.58 -12.86 13.29
CA VAL A 89 -10.73 -13.23 12.15
C VAL A 89 -10.76 -12.11 11.11
N VAL A 90 -9.69 -11.32 11.05
CA VAL A 90 -9.64 -10.08 10.27
C VAL A 90 -8.55 -10.14 9.22
N PHE A 91 -8.92 -9.99 7.95
CA PHE A 91 -7.98 -9.70 6.88
C PHE A 91 -7.62 -8.21 6.87
N VAL A 92 -6.33 -7.90 6.70
CA VAL A 92 -5.83 -6.54 6.56
C VAL A 92 -5.12 -6.37 5.23
N ASP A 93 -5.70 -5.54 4.37
CA ASP A 93 -5.06 -5.11 3.13
C ASP A 93 -4.04 -3.99 3.42
N ALA A 94 -2.76 -4.36 3.44
CA ALA A 94 -1.63 -3.48 3.77
C ALA A 94 -0.30 -4.06 3.25
N PRO A 95 0.79 -3.26 3.17
CA PRO A 95 2.10 -3.74 2.71
C PRO A 95 2.62 -4.92 3.55
N PHE A 96 2.84 -6.06 2.91
CA PHE A 96 3.01 -7.35 3.60
C PHE A 96 4.07 -7.34 4.71
N VAL A 97 5.27 -6.86 4.41
CA VAL A 97 6.40 -6.91 5.35
C VAL A 97 6.18 -5.94 6.50
N GLU A 98 5.93 -4.67 6.20
CA GLU A 98 5.88 -3.62 7.21
C GLU A 98 4.61 -3.71 8.05
N ALA A 99 3.49 -4.13 7.45
CA ALA A 99 2.27 -4.41 8.18
C ALA A 99 2.43 -5.61 9.11
N ALA A 100 3.14 -6.68 8.71
CA ALA A 100 3.39 -7.83 9.59
C ALA A 100 4.21 -7.43 10.82
N ILE A 101 5.24 -6.60 10.63
CA ILE A 101 6.04 -6.09 11.75
C ILE A 101 5.21 -5.19 12.67
N ALA A 102 4.45 -4.25 12.11
CA ALA A 102 3.59 -3.37 12.89
C ALA A 102 2.51 -4.16 13.68
N ALA A 103 1.88 -5.15 13.04
CA ALA A 103 0.91 -6.04 13.65
C ALA A 103 1.52 -6.85 14.80
N ALA A 104 2.69 -7.45 14.57
CA ALA A 104 3.38 -8.28 15.56
C ALA A 104 3.75 -7.45 16.81
N VAL A 105 4.28 -6.25 16.61
CA VAL A 105 4.60 -5.33 17.71
C VAL A 105 3.35 -4.91 18.48
N ALA A 106 2.24 -4.60 17.79
CA ALA A 106 0.98 -4.24 18.44
C ALA A 106 0.38 -5.41 19.23
N ALA A 107 0.43 -6.63 18.69
CA ALA A 107 -0.05 -7.84 19.36
C ALA A 107 0.79 -8.16 20.61
N GLN A 108 2.12 -8.03 20.53
CA GLN A 108 3.05 -8.19 21.64
C GLN A 108 2.76 -7.22 22.80
N GLN A 109 2.27 -6.01 22.48
CA GLN A 109 1.89 -5.00 23.47
C GLN A 109 0.50 -5.24 24.08
N GLY A 110 -0.21 -6.30 23.67
CA GLY A 110 -1.53 -6.65 24.17
C GLY A 110 -2.67 -5.89 23.50
N GLY A 111 -2.47 -5.37 22.29
CA GLY A 111 -3.53 -4.77 21.49
C GLY A 111 -4.66 -5.75 21.16
N SER A 112 -5.88 -5.24 21.01
CA SER A 112 -7.01 -6.02 20.51
C SER A 112 -6.84 -6.32 19.00
N THR A 113 -7.64 -7.25 18.47
CA THR A 113 -7.66 -7.55 17.01
C THR A 113 -7.84 -6.27 16.18
N ALA A 114 -8.69 -5.34 16.66
CA ALA A 114 -8.91 -4.04 16.01
C ALA A 114 -7.68 -3.12 16.06
N ASP A 115 -6.98 -3.06 17.21
CA ASP A 115 -5.76 -2.26 17.36
C ASP A 115 -4.62 -2.80 16.50
N VAL A 116 -4.46 -4.13 16.47
CA VAL A 116 -3.47 -4.82 15.63
C VAL A 116 -3.75 -4.56 14.16
N ALA A 117 -5.00 -4.68 13.73
CA ALA A 117 -5.39 -4.38 12.35
C ALA A 117 -5.20 -2.91 11.99
N ALA A 118 -5.42 -1.98 12.93
CA ALA A 118 -5.16 -0.55 12.72
C ALA A 118 -3.67 -0.26 12.57
N ALA A 119 -2.82 -0.85 13.41
CA ALA A 119 -1.37 -0.73 13.31
C ALA A 119 -0.84 -1.25 11.97
N ALA A 120 -1.33 -2.41 11.54
CA ALA A 120 -0.99 -3.00 10.25
C ALA A 120 -1.35 -2.07 9.07
N ARG A 121 -2.59 -1.53 9.03
CA ARG A 121 -3.02 -0.57 7.99
C ARG A 121 -2.17 0.71 8.00
N GLY A 122 -1.78 1.17 9.18
CA GLY A 122 -0.96 2.37 9.36
C GLY A 122 0.48 2.24 8.87
N ALA A 123 0.97 1.03 8.62
CA ALA A 123 2.37 0.79 8.24
C ALA A 123 2.79 1.54 6.96
N ILE A 124 1.85 1.75 6.03
CA ILE A 124 2.08 2.50 4.79
C ILE A 124 2.53 3.94 5.02
N ALA A 125 2.13 4.55 6.15
CA ALA A 125 2.47 5.95 6.48
C ALA A 125 3.98 6.18 6.64
N SER A 126 4.79 5.12 6.81
CA SER A 126 6.25 5.23 6.83
C SER A 126 6.85 5.45 5.44
N PHE A 127 6.10 5.14 4.39
CA PHE A 127 6.48 5.31 2.98
C PHE A 127 5.75 6.46 2.30
N THR A 128 4.66 6.93 2.90
CA THR A 128 3.98 8.15 2.49
C THR A 128 4.67 9.33 3.18
N PRO A 129 5.29 10.27 2.45
CA PRO A 129 5.69 11.54 3.05
C PRO A 129 4.48 12.14 3.77
N PRO A 130 4.63 12.80 4.94
CA PRO A 130 3.51 13.51 5.53
C PRO A 130 2.89 14.39 4.46
N ALA A 131 1.57 14.33 4.30
CA ALA A 131 0.86 15.17 3.34
C ALA A 131 1.29 16.61 3.62
N VAL A 132 2.17 17.14 2.77
CA VAL A 132 2.58 18.53 2.85
C VAL A 132 1.32 19.27 2.43
N PRO A 133 0.62 20.00 3.31
CA PRO A 133 -0.44 20.89 2.86
C PRO A 133 0.21 21.76 1.79
N ALA A 134 -0.39 21.84 0.60
CA ALA A 134 0.17 22.53 -0.56
C ALA A 134 0.83 23.83 -0.09
N SER A 135 2.17 23.83 -0.03
CA SER A 135 2.91 25.00 0.41
C SER A 135 2.60 26.11 -0.57
N PRO A 136 2.34 27.35 -0.12
CA PRO A 136 2.23 28.47 -1.04
C PRO A 136 3.51 28.49 -1.88
N VAL A 137 3.33 28.51 -3.19
CA VAL A 137 4.43 28.53 -4.16
C VAL A 137 5.38 29.68 -3.78
N PRO A 138 6.67 29.41 -3.51
CA PRO A 138 7.63 30.44 -3.15
C PRO A 138 7.64 31.57 -4.19
N GLU A 139 7.85 32.82 -3.75
CA GLU A 139 8.04 33.95 -4.67
C GLU A 139 9.21 33.66 -5.62
N GLY A 140 8.91 33.38 -6.89
CA GLY A 140 9.92 33.06 -7.92
C GLY A 140 9.67 31.77 -8.70
N GLU A 141 8.69 30.94 -8.33
CA GLU A 141 8.30 29.72 -9.06
C GLU A 141 7.04 29.92 -9.92
N TYR A 142 6.97 29.21 -11.05
CA TYR A 142 5.80 29.21 -11.92
C TYR A 142 4.90 28.02 -11.57
N SER A 143 3.59 28.24 -11.48
CA SER A 143 2.65 27.19 -11.12
C SER A 143 1.31 27.33 -11.82
N ARG A 144 0.64 26.19 -11.98
CA ARG A 144 -0.69 26.05 -12.56
C ARG A 144 -1.52 25.10 -11.70
N GLN A 145 -2.73 25.51 -11.36
CA GLN A 145 -3.73 24.60 -10.79
C GLN A 145 -4.69 24.12 -11.88
N VAL A 146 -4.94 22.81 -11.90
CA VAL A 146 -5.84 22.18 -12.87
C VAL A 146 -6.67 21.09 -12.22
N ILE A 147 -7.86 20.85 -12.77
CA ILE A 147 -8.75 19.76 -12.37
C ILE A 147 -8.43 18.56 -13.25
N VAL A 148 -8.28 17.39 -12.64
CA VAL A 148 -7.99 16.14 -13.34
C VAL A 148 -9.23 15.67 -14.10
N ALA A 149 -9.11 15.61 -15.43
CA ALA A 149 -10.22 15.26 -16.32
C ALA A 149 -10.38 13.75 -16.55
N ASP A 150 -9.30 12.97 -16.42
CA ASP A 150 -9.36 11.51 -16.60
C ASP A 150 -10.24 10.86 -15.53
N ALA A 151 -11.23 10.08 -15.96
CA ALA A 151 -12.23 9.48 -15.08
C ALA A 151 -11.63 8.50 -14.06
N SER A 152 -10.50 7.90 -14.39
CA SER A 152 -9.71 6.98 -13.55
C SER A 152 -8.61 7.67 -12.73
N GLY A 153 -8.49 9.00 -12.82
CA GLY A 153 -7.46 9.77 -12.14
C GLY A 153 -6.06 9.59 -12.75
N LEU A 154 -5.01 10.00 -12.03
CA LEU A 154 -3.62 9.92 -12.51
C LEU A 154 -2.98 8.55 -12.22
N HIS A 155 -3.57 7.49 -12.78
CA HIS A 155 -3.02 6.13 -12.68
C HIS A 155 -1.90 5.88 -13.70
N ALA A 156 -1.49 4.63 -13.86
CA ALA A 156 -0.31 4.21 -14.62
C ALA A 156 -0.13 4.85 -16.00
N ARG A 157 -1.19 5.03 -16.80
CA ARG A 157 -1.06 5.59 -18.15
C ARG A 157 -0.92 7.12 -18.13
N PRO A 158 -1.87 7.90 -17.57
CA PRO A 158 -1.68 9.34 -17.41
C PRO A 158 -0.38 9.70 -16.67
N ALA A 159 -0.02 8.95 -15.62
CA ALA A 159 1.21 9.17 -14.86
C ALA A 159 2.48 8.96 -15.69
N ALA A 160 2.52 7.94 -16.56
CA ALA A 160 3.66 7.70 -17.45
C ALA A 160 3.79 8.79 -18.54
N GLU A 161 2.67 9.29 -19.06
CA GLU A 161 2.68 10.39 -20.02
C GLU A 161 3.17 11.70 -19.38
N ILE A 162 2.68 12.01 -18.17
CA ILE A 162 3.15 13.15 -17.40
C ILE A 162 4.65 13.04 -17.11
N ALA A 163 5.12 11.88 -16.66
CA ALA A 163 6.54 11.61 -16.43
C ALA A 163 7.39 11.85 -17.67
N THR A 164 6.90 11.42 -18.83
CA THR A 164 7.57 11.67 -20.11
C THR A 164 7.61 13.16 -20.44
N MET A 165 6.53 13.90 -20.19
CA MET A 165 6.51 15.36 -20.42
C MET A 165 7.39 16.13 -19.44
N ALA A 166 7.51 15.67 -18.20
CA ALA A 166 8.32 16.29 -17.16
C ALA A 166 9.82 16.09 -17.41
N ALA A 167 10.22 14.98 -18.02
CA ALA A 167 11.60 14.72 -18.41
C ALA A 167 12.17 15.70 -19.47
N ASP A 168 11.32 16.51 -20.11
CA ASP A 168 11.75 17.59 -21.02
C ASP A 168 12.11 18.90 -20.29
N ALA A 169 11.91 18.98 -18.97
CA ALA A 169 12.24 20.16 -18.17
C ALA A 169 13.74 20.28 -17.91
N ASP A 170 14.22 21.51 -17.78
CA ASP A 170 15.60 21.81 -17.41
C ASP A 170 15.82 21.66 -15.87
N ASP A 171 14.81 22.00 -15.06
CA ASP A 171 14.77 21.83 -13.61
C ASP A 171 13.59 20.92 -13.16
N ASP A 172 13.54 20.60 -11.86
CA ASP A 172 12.50 19.75 -11.28
C ASP A 172 11.10 20.35 -11.44
N VAL A 173 10.20 19.57 -12.07
CA VAL A 173 8.76 19.84 -12.11
C VAL A 173 8.06 18.92 -11.12
N THR A 174 7.10 19.46 -10.38
CA THR A 174 6.35 18.71 -9.37
C THR A 174 4.84 18.74 -9.61
N ILE A 175 4.16 17.69 -9.14
CA ILE A 175 2.70 17.61 -8.98
C ILE A 175 2.40 17.50 -7.49
N ASN A 176 1.69 18.49 -6.94
CA ASN A 176 1.41 18.61 -5.52
C ASN A 176 2.66 18.48 -4.63
N GLY A 177 3.81 18.96 -5.12
CA GLY A 177 5.10 18.91 -4.42
C GLY A 177 5.88 17.60 -4.57
N THR A 178 5.37 16.64 -5.35
CA THR A 178 6.07 15.38 -5.68
C THR A 178 6.67 15.45 -7.08
N GLU A 179 7.88 14.94 -7.26
CA GLU A 179 8.58 14.90 -8.56
C GLU A 179 7.73 14.27 -9.67
N ALA A 180 7.58 15.01 -10.77
CA ALA A 180 6.68 14.66 -11.85
C ALA A 180 7.31 13.74 -12.91
N ASP A 181 8.62 13.48 -12.88
CA ASP A 181 9.33 12.60 -13.81
C ASP A 181 9.20 11.10 -13.45
N SER A 182 8.61 10.80 -12.30
CA SER A 182 8.38 9.45 -11.81
C SER A 182 6.89 9.09 -11.80
N ALA A 183 6.50 8.22 -12.74
CA ALA A 183 5.12 7.74 -12.84
C ALA A 183 4.65 7.02 -11.55
N LEU A 184 5.55 6.30 -10.88
CA LEU A 184 5.24 5.62 -9.61
C LEU A 184 4.92 6.63 -8.50
N MET A 185 5.70 7.72 -8.42
CA MET A 185 5.49 8.77 -7.42
C MET A 185 4.18 9.52 -7.66
N ILE A 186 3.86 9.82 -8.93
CA ILE A 186 2.58 10.43 -9.31
C ILE A 186 1.41 9.53 -8.92
N MET A 187 1.47 8.23 -9.22
CA MET A 187 0.42 7.27 -8.83
C MET A 187 0.27 7.18 -7.31
N GLY A 188 1.39 7.23 -6.58
CA GLY A 188 1.41 7.21 -5.11
C GLY A 188 0.67 8.38 -4.46
N LEU A 189 0.42 9.47 -5.19
CA LEU A 189 -0.41 10.59 -4.72
C LEU A 189 -1.91 10.25 -4.63
N GLY A 190 -2.36 9.16 -5.27
CA GLY A 190 -3.76 8.74 -5.23
C GLY A 190 -4.74 9.75 -5.83
N ILE A 191 -4.29 10.57 -6.78
CA ILE A 191 -5.06 11.67 -7.38
C ILE A 191 -6.22 11.10 -8.22
N ALA A 192 -7.44 11.43 -7.84
CA ALA A 192 -8.67 10.98 -8.46
C ALA A 192 -9.24 11.97 -9.49
N HIS A 193 -10.22 11.51 -10.27
CA HIS A 193 -11.01 12.37 -11.14
C HIS A 193 -11.68 13.51 -10.36
N GLY A 194 -11.57 14.74 -10.87
CA GLY A 194 -12.15 15.92 -10.25
C GLY A 194 -11.28 16.56 -9.16
N ASP A 195 -10.18 15.92 -8.76
CA ASP A 195 -9.23 16.53 -7.84
C ASP A 195 -8.53 17.71 -8.49
N THR A 196 -8.23 18.73 -7.68
CA THR A 196 -7.40 19.86 -8.09
C THR A 196 -5.95 19.55 -7.77
N VAL A 197 -5.09 19.63 -8.77
CA VAL A 197 -3.65 19.43 -8.63
C VAL A 197 -2.90 20.71 -8.98
N THR A 198 -1.77 20.92 -8.32
CA THR A 198 -0.84 22.01 -8.63
C THR A 198 0.37 21.42 -9.36
N VAL A 199 0.60 21.87 -10.59
CA VAL A 199 1.84 21.63 -11.33
C VAL A 199 2.75 22.84 -11.12
N ALA A 200 3.96 22.63 -10.62
CA ALA A 200 4.87 23.71 -10.24
C ALA A 200 6.33 23.39 -10.58
N GLY A 201 7.14 24.44 -10.75
CA GLY A 201 8.58 24.34 -10.98
C GLY A 201 9.19 25.69 -11.32
N SER A 202 10.38 25.68 -11.93
CA SER A 202 11.08 26.88 -12.33
C SER A 202 10.27 27.71 -13.35
N HIS A 203 10.48 29.03 -13.38
CA HIS A 203 9.90 29.87 -14.44
C HIS A 203 10.46 29.55 -15.83
N ALA A 204 11.68 29.02 -15.91
CA ALA A 204 12.29 28.60 -17.18
C ALA A 204 11.47 27.48 -17.84
N ASP A 205 10.92 26.58 -17.01
CA ASP A 205 10.10 25.43 -17.41
C ASP A 205 8.59 25.73 -17.53
N SER A 206 8.19 27.01 -17.49
CA SER A 206 6.78 27.43 -17.56
C SER A 206 6.01 26.82 -18.74
N LYS A 207 6.68 26.60 -19.88
CA LYS A 207 6.08 25.92 -21.04
C LYS A 207 5.84 24.43 -20.81
N VAL A 208 6.74 23.74 -20.12
CA VAL A 208 6.59 22.33 -19.76
C VAL A 208 5.47 22.19 -18.74
N ILE A 209 5.45 23.06 -17.73
CA ILE A 209 4.40 23.14 -16.71
C ILE A 209 3.02 23.39 -17.36
N ASP A 210 2.92 24.35 -18.27
CA ASP A 210 1.68 24.63 -19.01
C ASP A 210 1.23 23.42 -19.84
N ARG A 211 2.17 22.73 -20.50
CA ARG A 211 1.86 21.55 -21.31
C ARG A 211 1.30 20.41 -20.46
N ILE A 212 1.93 20.11 -19.33
CA ILE A 212 1.47 19.09 -18.38
C ILE A 212 0.10 19.47 -17.82
N ALA A 213 -0.06 20.70 -17.34
CA ALA A 213 -1.32 21.19 -16.78
C ALA A 213 -2.46 21.11 -17.80
N ASN A 214 -2.22 21.52 -19.05
CA ASN A 214 -3.22 21.44 -20.11
C ASN A 214 -3.57 19.98 -20.46
N ALA A 215 -2.59 19.07 -20.43
CA ALA A 215 -2.84 17.65 -20.72
C ALA A 215 -3.70 17.01 -19.63
N ILE A 216 -3.41 17.26 -18.36
CA ILE A 216 -4.23 16.80 -17.22
C ILE A 216 -5.68 17.31 -17.33
N ALA A 217 -5.86 18.59 -17.68
CA ALA A 217 -7.18 19.19 -17.83
C ALA A 217 -7.95 18.70 -19.08
N ALA A 218 -7.25 18.18 -20.08
CA ALA A 218 -7.84 17.66 -21.31
C ALA A 218 -8.14 16.15 -21.25
N GLY A 219 -7.49 15.43 -20.33
CA GLY A 219 -7.50 13.97 -20.24
C GLY A 219 -6.41 13.33 -21.10
N LEU A 220 -5.66 12.42 -20.47
CA LEU A 220 -4.53 11.68 -21.03
C LEU A 220 -4.89 10.21 -21.35
N ASP A 221 -5.98 9.66 -20.80
CA ASP A 221 -6.48 8.34 -21.16
C ASP A 221 -7.22 8.37 -22.50
N LYS A 222 -6.45 8.25 -23.58
CA LYS A 222 -6.98 7.97 -24.93
C LYS A 222 -6.76 6.53 -25.35
#